data_AF-A0A800BHQ4-F1
#
_entry.id   AF-A0A800BHQ4-F1
#
_cell.length_a   1.000
_cell.length_b   1.000
_cell.length_c   1.000
_cell.angle_alpha   90.00
_cell.angle_beta   90.00
_cell.angle_gamma   90.00
#
_symmetry.space_group_name_H-M   'P 1'
#
loop_
_entity.id
_entity.type
_entity.pdbx_description
1 polymer ?
#
loop_
_entity_poly.entity_id
_entity_poly.type
_entity_poly.pdbx_seq_one_letter_code
_entity_poly.pdbx_strand_id
1 'polypeptide(L)'
;MQNIKKGKISLSDQLMQASFLMQHNVDIPIFKVAIKGFDTHSNQENEHKDKLIELNNALAEFTQELKSNNLWDDTLIMTYSEFGRRIKENGSKGTDHGEASCMFCMGGKVKGGI
;
A
#
# COMPACT_ATOMS: atom_id res chain seq x y z
N MET A 1 -25.37 22.15 -3.30
CA MET A 1 -24.86 20.78 -3.52
C MET A 1 -23.42 20.91 -3.99
N GLN A 2 -22.44 20.54 -3.15
CA GLN A 2 -21.03 20.62 -3.52
C GLN A 2 -20.73 19.61 -4.63
N ASN A 3 -20.12 20.09 -5.72
CA ASN A 3 -19.59 19.28 -6.80
C ASN A 3 -18.41 18.45 -6.27
N ILE A 4 -18.68 17.21 -5.85
CA ILE A 4 -17.64 16.23 -5.59
C ILE A 4 -17.06 15.85 -6.96
N LYS A 5 -15.97 16.52 -7.36
CA LYS A 5 -15.08 15.96 -8.39
C LYS A 5 -14.65 14.59 -7.88
N LYS A 6 -15.09 13.51 -8.52
CA LYS A 6 -14.56 12.15 -8.28
C LYS A 6 -13.09 12.14 -8.71
N GLY A 7 -12.20 12.71 -7.89
CA GLY A 7 -10.78 12.44 -7.95
C GLY A 7 -10.56 10.95 -7.69
N LYS A 8 -9.53 10.37 -8.32
CA LYS A 8 -9.08 9.04 -7.91
C LYS A 8 -8.77 9.09 -6.40
N ILE A 9 -9.42 8.23 -5.63
CA ILE A 9 -9.14 8.07 -4.20
C ILE A 9 -7.71 7.52 -4.08
N SER A 10 -6.84 8.26 -3.40
CA SER A 10 -5.43 7.86 -3.20
C SER A 10 -5.32 6.66 -2.25
N LEU A 11 -4.13 6.07 -2.14
CA LEU A 11 -3.89 5.05 -1.11
C LEU A 11 -4.08 5.61 0.30
N SER A 12 -3.61 6.84 0.55
CA SER A 12 -3.77 7.51 1.85
C SER A 12 -5.25 7.71 2.18
N ASP A 13 -6.06 8.21 1.24
CA ASP A 13 -7.51 8.40 1.46
C ASP A 13 -8.22 7.09 1.83
N GLN A 14 -7.86 5.98 1.19
CA GLN A 14 -8.40 4.65 1.51
C GLN A 14 -8.03 4.20 2.92
N LEU A 15 -6.76 4.40 3.31
CA LEU A 15 -6.27 4.06 4.65
C LEU A 15 -6.91 4.94 5.73
N MET A 16 -7.12 6.24 5.47
CA MET A 16 -7.82 7.14 6.38
C MET A 16 -9.28 6.73 6.56
N GLN A 17 -9.96 6.29 5.49
CA GLN A 17 -11.31 5.73 5.60
C GLN A 17 -11.35 4.44 6.43
N ALA A 18 -10.34 3.57 6.30
CA ALA A 18 -10.22 2.39 7.15
C ALA A 18 -10.02 2.79 8.62
N SER A 19 -9.11 3.72 8.92
CA SER A 19 -8.90 4.25 10.27
C SER A 19 -10.20 4.79 10.86
N PHE A 20 -10.96 5.57 10.10
CA PHE A 20 -12.24 6.12 10.54
C PHE A 20 -13.21 5.02 10.97
N LEU A 21 -13.35 3.94 10.18
CA LEU A 21 -14.21 2.82 10.53
C LEU A 21 -13.73 2.05 11.76
N MET A 22 -12.40 1.87 11.90
CA MET A 22 -11.80 1.24 13.07
C MET A 22 -12.08 2.03 14.36
N GLN A 23 -11.97 3.36 14.31
CA GLN A 23 -12.24 4.25 15.45
C GLN A 23 -13.71 4.21 15.91
N HIS A 24 -14.64 3.89 15.01
CA HIS A 24 -16.06 3.86 15.30
C HIS A 24 -16.58 2.44 15.65
N ASN A 25 -15.67 1.53 16.04
CA ASN A 25 -15.99 0.16 16.48
C ASN A 25 -16.88 -0.61 15.49
N VAL A 26 -16.69 -0.38 14.20
CA VAL A 26 -17.30 -1.25 13.18
C VAL A 26 -16.50 -2.54 13.15
N ASP A 27 -17.16 -3.68 13.40
CA ASP A 27 -16.52 -5.00 13.50
C ASP A 27 -16.11 -5.52 12.10
N ILE A 28 -15.02 -4.97 11.58
CA ILE A 28 -14.42 -5.33 10.30
C ILE A 28 -13.04 -5.93 10.57
N PRO A 29 -12.85 -7.25 10.36
CA PRO A 29 -11.59 -7.91 10.67
C PRO A 29 -10.50 -7.63 9.62
N ILE A 30 -10.86 -7.28 8.38
CA ILE A 30 -9.92 -7.07 7.27
C ILE A 30 -10.38 -5.90 6.40
N PHE A 31 -9.49 -4.92 6.21
CA PHE A 31 -9.63 -3.85 5.23
C PHE A 31 -8.71 -4.13 4.04
N LYS A 32 -9.28 -4.15 2.83
CA LYS A 32 -8.51 -4.21 1.58
C LYS A 32 -8.46 -2.83 0.94
N VAL A 33 -7.25 -2.32 0.76
CA VAL A 33 -6.97 -1.11 -0.02
C VAL A 33 -6.08 -1.46 -1.21
N ALA A 34 -6.02 -0.59 -2.22
CA ALA A 34 -5.20 -0.84 -3.40
C ALA A 34 -4.50 0.41 -3.92
N ILE A 35 -3.24 0.23 -4.28
CA ILE A 35 -2.45 1.14 -5.10
C ILE A 35 -2.22 0.48 -6.46
N LYS A 36 -2.46 1.22 -7.55
CA LYS A 36 -2.33 0.73 -8.93
C LYS A 36 -1.10 1.35 -9.60
N GLY A 37 -0.67 0.75 -10.71
CA GLY A 37 0.41 1.26 -11.55
C GLY A 37 1.73 0.52 -11.41
N PHE A 38 1.73 -0.69 -10.84
CA PHE A 38 2.91 -1.56 -10.76
C PHE A 38 3.11 -2.43 -12.00
N ASP A 39 2.12 -2.52 -12.89
CA ASP A 39 2.16 -3.33 -14.12
C ASP A 39 2.85 -2.58 -15.28
N THR A 40 4.14 -2.33 -15.09
CA THR A 40 4.99 -1.55 -16.01
C THR A 40 5.89 -2.48 -16.82
N HIS A 41 5.97 -2.36 -18.14
CA HIS A 41 6.84 -3.23 -18.96
C HIS A 41 8.11 -2.54 -19.48
N SER A 42 8.25 -1.25 -19.18
CA SER A 42 9.35 -0.36 -19.53
C SER A 42 9.43 0.76 -18.49
N ASN A 43 10.49 1.57 -18.50
CA ASN A 43 10.63 2.74 -17.61
C ASN A 43 10.40 2.42 -16.11
N GLN A 44 10.70 1.18 -15.71
CA GLN A 44 10.37 0.68 -14.38
C GLN A 44 11.09 1.45 -13.29
N GLU A 45 12.32 1.91 -13.53
CA GLU A 45 13.10 2.69 -12.57
C GLU A 45 12.34 3.92 -12.07
N ASN A 46 11.73 4.68 -12.97
CA ASN A 46 10.99 5.89 -12.59
C ASN A 46 9.61 5.54 -12.05
N GLU A 47 8.82 4.76 -12.79
CA GLU A 47 7.42 4.49 -12.41
C GLU A 47 7.33 3.69 -11.12
N HIS A 48 8.19 2.69 -10.92
CA HIS A 48 8.20 1.90 -9.70
C HIS A 48 8.70 2.72 -8.51
N LYS A 49 9.72 3.57 -8.71
CA LYS A 49 10.19 4.49 -7.66
C LYS A 49 9.07 5.43 -7.20
N ASP A 50 8.35 6.05 -8.12
CA ASP A 50 7.24 6.94 -7.79
C ASP A 50 6.14 6.20 -7.00
N LYS A 51 5.86 4.95 -7.37
CA LYS A 51 4.90 4.11 -6.65
C LYS A 51 5.38 3.69 -5.25
N LEU A 52 6.66 3.42 -5.08
CA LEU A 52 7.24 3.14 -3.76
C LEU A 52 7.24 4.38 -2.86
N ILE A 53 7.42 5.58 -3.43
CA ILE A 53 7.28 6.85 -2.69
C ILE A 53 5.81 7.05 -2.26
N GLU A 54 4.84 6.81 -3.15
CA GLU A 54 3.41 6.87 -2.82
C GLU A 54 3.06 5.88 -1.70
N LEU A 55 3.53 4.63 -1.81
CA LEU A 55 3.34 3.61 -0.77
C LEU A 55 3.96 4.03 0.57
N ASN A 56 5.22 4.49 0.56
CA ASN A 56 5.93 4.93 1.75
C ASN A 56 5.17 6.05 2.49
N ASN A 57 4.75 7.08 1.75
CA ASN A 57 4.07 8.23 2.35
C ASN A 57 2.73 7.83 2.96
N ALA A 58 1.93 7.04 2.24
CA ALA A 58 0.65 6.57 2.73
C ALA A 58 0.77 5.67 3.98
N LEU A 59 1.77 4.78 4.02
CA LEU A 59 2.04 3.94 5.19
C LEU A 59 2.56 4.76 6.38
N ALA A 60 3.39 5.78 6.13
CA ALA A 60 3.88 6.67 7.18
C ALA A 60 2.74 7.48 7.82
N GLU A 61 1.87 8.08 7.00
CA GLU A 61 0.68 8.80 7.45
C GLU A 61 -0.27 7.88 8.24
N PHE A 62 -0.57 6.70 7.69
CA PHE A 62 -1.44 5.73 8.37
C PHE A 62 -0.85 5.21 9.69
N THR A 63 0.47 5.03 9.75
CA THR A 63 1.14 4.67 11.01
C THR A 63 0.97 5.75 12.08
N GLN A 64 1.10 7.02 11.71
CA GLN A 64 0.90 8.14 12.64
C GLN A 64 -0.55 8.21 13.11
N GLU A 65 -1.50 8.05 12.19
CA GLU A 65 -2.93 8.02 12.48
C GLU A 65 -3.30 6.89 13.45
N LEU A 66 -2.86 5.66 13.19
CA LEU A 66 -3.11 4.52 14.08
C LEU A 66 -2.49 4.71 15.47
N LYS A 67 -1.28 5.28 15.55
CA LYS A 67 -0.64 5.58 16.84
C LYS A 67 -1.40 6.64 17.62
N SER A 68 -1.86 7.69 16.94
CA SER A 68 -2.61 8.79 17.57
C SER A 68 -3.96 8.35 18.13
N ASN A 69 -4.51 7.27 17.59
CA ASN A 69 -5.79 6.68 18.00
C ASN A 69 -5.64 5.40 18.85
N ASN A 70 -4.43 5.05 19.31
CA ASN A 70 -4.16 3.82 20.08
C ASN A 70 -4.55 2.51 19.36
N LEU A 71 -4.58 2.51 18.03
CA LEU A 71 -4.94 1.34 17.20
C LEU A 71 -3.70 0.58 16.69
N TRP A 72 -2.52 1.18 16.79
CA TRP A 72 -1.28 0.65 16.21
C TRP A 72 -0.91 -0.76 16.73
N ASP A 73 -1.07 -1.01 18.02
CA ASP A 73 -0.69 -2.29 18.64
C ASP A 73 -1.67 -3.43 18.34
N ASP A 74 -2.85 -3.10 17.82
CA ASP A 74 -3.89 -4.07 17.43
C ASP A 74 -4.11 -4.15 15.92
N THR A 75 -3.23 -3.52 15.14
CA THR A 75 -3.31 -3.52 13.67
C THR A 75 -2.10 -4.22 13.04
N LEU A 76 -2.37 -5.18 12.16
CA LEU A 76 -1.39 -5.74 11.22
C LEU A 76 -1.64 -5.16 9.83
N ILE A 77 -0.61 -4.55 9.25
CA ILE A 77 -0.60 -4.11 7.86
C ILE A 77 0.30 -5.08 7.10
N MET A 78 -0.18 -5.57 5.96
CA MET A 78 0.59 -6.42 5.05
C MET A 78 0.44 -5.96 3.61
N THR A 79 1.52 -6.05 2.84
CA THR A 79 1.47 -5.89 1.38
C THR A 79 1.38 -7.24 0.71
N TYR A 80 0.67 -7.30 -0.41
CA TYR A 80 0.68 -8.45 -1.30
C TYR A 80 0.53 -7.96 -2.74
N SER A 81 0.90 -8.82 -3.70
CA SER A 81 0.78 -8.55 -5.13
C SER A 81 0.33 -9.82 -5.85
N GLU A 82 -0.44 -9.67 -6.93
CA GLU A 82 -0.90 -10.77 -7.78
C GLU A 82 0.23 -11.33 -8.67
N PHE A 83 1.31 -10.56 -8.85
CA PHE A 83 2.49 -10.93 -9.62
C PHE A 83 3.77 -10.37 -9.00
N GLY A 84 4.88 -10.98 -9.37
CA GLY A 84 6.24 -10.50 -9.13
C GLY A 84 6.94 -10.05 -10.41
N ARG A 85 8.26 -9.84 -10.34
CA ARG A 85 9.08 -9.47 -11.50
C ARG A 85 10.15 -10.50 -11.79
N ARG A 86 10.41 -10.73 -13.08
CA ARG A 86 11.56 -11.53 -13.51
C ARG A 86 12.85 -10.81 -13.17
N ILE A 87 13.89 -11.58 -12.84
CA ILE A 87 15.24 -11.05 -12.61
C ILE A 87 15.84 -10.49 -13.89
N LYS A 88 15.56 -11.11 -15.05
CA LYS A 88 16.14 -10.73 -16.35
C LYS A 88 15.33 -9.61 -17.01
N GLU A 89 16.05 -8.62 -17.53
CA GLU A 89 15.49 -7.54 -18.36
C GLU A 89 14.82 -8.10 -19.63
N ASN A 90 13.71 -7.48 -20.04
CA ASN A 90 13.01 -7.75 -21.29
C ASN A 90 13.53 -6.85 -22.44
N GLY A 91 13.01 -7.03 -23.67
CA GLY A 91 13.46 -6.26 -24.84
C GLY A 91 13.17 -4.75 -24.79
N SER A 92 12.39 -4.29 -23.81
CA SER A 92 11.97 -2.90 -23.64
C SER A 92 12.70 -2.18 -22.51
N LYS A 93 13.81 -2.76 -22.01
CA LYS A 93 14.57 -2.25 -20.86
C LYS A 93 13.73 -2.18 -19.57
N GLY A 94 12.79 -3.09 -19.43
CA GLY A 94 12.00 -3.33 -18.23
C GLY A 94 12.05 -4.81 -17.84
N THR A 95 11.04 -5.32 -17.16
CA THR A 95 10.94 -6.74 -16.78
C THR A 95 9.52 -7.23 -16.98
N ASP A 96 9.37 -8.50 -17.35
CA ASP A 96 8.06 -9.14 -17.46
C ASP A 96 7.59 -9.66 -16.10
N HIS A 97 6.35 -10.14 -16.06
CA HIS A 97 5.78 -10.78 -14.87
C HIS A 97 6.59 -12.03 -14.48
N GLY A 98 6.82 -12.16 -13.18
CA GLY A 98 7.38 -13.33 -12.53
C GLY A 98 6.48 -13.81 -11.40
N GLU A 99 6.79 -14.97 -10.84
CA GLU A 99 5.98 -15.60 -9.79
C GLU A 99 6.40 -15.16 -8.38
N ALA A 100 7.69 -14.82 -8.19
CA ALA A 100 8.23 -14.44 -6.89
C ALA A 100 8.01 -12.95 -6.57
N SER A 101 7.42 -12.68 -5.41
CA SER A 101 7.11 -11.33 -4.92
C SER A 101 7.66 -11.14 -3.49
N CYS A 102 7.81 -9.88 -3.08
CA CYS A 102 8.13 -9.51 -1.71
C CYS A 102 6.86 -9.05 -0.98
N MET A 103 6.64 -9.56 0.23
CA MET A 103 5.59 -9.08 1.13
C MET A 103 6.24 -8.35 2.31
N PHE A 104 5.72 -7.18 2.63
CA PHE A 104 6.08 -6.44 3.83
C PHE A 104 4.99 -6.60 4.87
N CYS A 105 5.39 -6.76 6.13
CA CYS A 105 4.48 -6.78 7.28
C CYS A 105 4.93 -5.72 8.28
N MET A 106 3.99 -4.95 8.81
CA MET A 106 4.23 -3.92 9.82
C MET A 106 3.05 -3.81 10.79
N GLY A 107 3.30 -3.36 12.02
CA GLY A 107 2.30 -3.24 13.08
C GLY A 107 2.98 -3.17 14.44
N GLY A 108 2.27 -2.73 15.48
CA GLY A 108 2.88 -2.52 16.81
C GLY A 108 3.42 -3.79 17.46
N LYS A 109 2.84 -4.95 17.14
CA LYS A 109 3.28 -6.27 17.62
C LYS A 109 4.20 -7.01 16.64
N VAL A 110 4.55 -6.41 15.50
CA VAL A 110 5.49 -7.03 14.55
C VAL A 110 6.92 -6.83 15.06
N LYS A 111 7.65 -7.93 15.25
CA LYS A 111 9.09 -7.90 15.51
C LYS A 111 9.81 -7.60 14.19
N GLY A 112 10.04 -6.31 13.92
CA GLY A 112 10.67 -5.84 12.70
C GLY A 112 12.15 -6.23 12.57
N GLY A 113 12.71 -5.98 11.38
CA GLY A 113 14.05 -6.36 10.98
C GLY A 113 14.05 -6.88 9.53
N ILE A 114 15.24 -6.97 8.93
CA ILE A 114 15.51 -7.79 7.73
C ILE A 114 16.57 -8.81 8.14
#